data_AF-A0AA95JSL7-F1
#
_entry.id   AF-A0AA95JSL7-F1
#
_cell.length_a   1.000
_cell.length_b   1.000
_cell.length_c   1.000
_cell.angle_alpha   90.00
_cell.angle_beta   90.00
_cell.angle_gamma   90.00
#
_symmetry.space_group_name_H-M   'P 1'
#
loop_
_entity.id
_entity.type
_entity.pdbx_description
1 polymer ?
#
loop_
_entity_poly.entity_id
_entity_poly.type
_entity_poly.pdbx_seq_one_letter_code
_entity_poly.pdbx_strand_id
1 'polypeptide(L)'
;MTRDRIGARLLSAWRGRALWRRLSRSHQLDAGAYALLMIEDDAELNELALRHVEDLVHDRRAAGVVVLTDRAEVARSARDGGPHDSHVLGVVELSARQVDDLLALAELYTFSVRLLVVSWRRPYGADLRTAVGVHGVTVEDVLCLCMLMIRSWPAQAALDG
;
A
#
# COMPACT_ATOMS: atom_id res chain seq x y z
N MET A 1 23.30 9.63 -10.60
CA MET A 1 23.08 8.50 -9.66
C MET A 1 24.32 7.61 -9.70
N THR A 2 25.10 7.51 -8.62
CA THR A 2 26.38 6.76 -8.58
C THR A 2 26.15 5.24 -8.61
N ARG A 3 27.05 4.48 -9.25
CA ARG A 3 26.95 3.00 -9.44
C ARG A 3 26.68 2.24 -8.12
N ASP A 4 27.26 2.71 -7.01
CA ASP A 4 27.08 2.09 -5.70
C ASP A 4 25.64 2.18 -5.17
N ARG A 5 24.91 3.25 -5.53
CA ARG A 5 23.50 3.41 -5.15
C ARG A 5 22.59 2.43 -5.89
N ILE A 6 22.92 2.09 -7.14
CA ILE A 6 22.17 1.10 -7.93
C ILE A 6 22.38 -0.30 -7.34
N GLY A 7 23.63 -0.66 -7.04
CA GLY A 7 23.96 -1.96 -6.43
C GLY A 7 23.26 -2.16 -5.08
N ALA A 8 23.27 -1.13 -4.22
CA ALA A 8 22.55 -1.16 -2.95
C ALA A 8 21.03 -1.31 -3.14
N ARG A 9 20.42 -0.60 -4.10
CA ARG A 9 18.99 -0.70 -4.39
C ARG A 9 18.60 -2.09 -4.89
N LEU A 10 19.40 -2.67 -5.80
CA LEU A 10 19.19 -4.04 -6.29
C LEU A 10 19.29 -5.07 -5.17
N LEU A 11 20.27 -4.93 -4.27
CA LEU A 11 20.40 -5.82 -3.11
C LEU A 11 19.21 -5.70 -2.16
N SER A 12 18.70 -4.49 -1.93
CA SER A 12 17.49 -4.27 -1.15
C SER A 12 16.25 -4.89 -1.80
N ALA A 13 16.06 -4.72 -3.11
CA ALA A 13 14.96 -5.38 -3.82
C ALA A 13 15.07 -6.91 -3.82
N TRP A 14 16.29 -7.47 -3.90
CA TRP A 14 16.49 -8.92 -3.76
C TRP A 14 16.08 -9.43 -2.38
N ARG A 15 16.44 -8.70 -1.31
CA ARG A 15 15.97 -8.97 0.06
C ARG A 15 14.45 -8.81 0.19
N GLY A 16 13.89 -7.77 -0.42
CA GLY A 16 12.46 -7.53 -0.53
C GLY A 16 11.74 -8.69 -1.19
N ARG A 17 12.30 -9.27 -2.26
CA ARG A 17 11.74 -10.44 -2.95
C ARG A 17 11.71 -11.67 -2.05
N ALA A 18 12.77 -11.90 -1.28
CA ALA A 18 12.80 -13.00 -0.32
C ALA A 18 11.75 -12.81 0.80
N LEU A 19 11.63 -11.58 1.31
CA LEU A 19 10.60 -11.21 2.29
C LEU A 19 9.19 -11.40 1.73
N TRP A 20 8.91 -10.89 0.52
CA TRP A 20 7.62 -11.05 -0.16
C TRP A 20 7.24 -12.53 -0.29
N ARG A 21 8.15 -13.37 -0.80
CA ARG A 21 7.91 -14.82 -0.93
C ARG A 21 7.60 -15.51 0.39
N ARG A 22 8.13 -15.00 1.51
CA ARG A 22 7.84 -15.52 2.85
C ARG A 22 6.44 -15.08 3.28
N LEU A 23 6.13 -13.79 3.14
CA LEU A 23 4.80 -13.23 3.44
C LEU A 23 3.69 -13.90 2.62
N SER A 24 3.89 -14.08 1.32
CA SER A 24 2.93 -14.76 0.44
C SER A 24 2.59 -16.18 0.90
N ARG A 25 3.60 -16.92 1.37
CA ARG A 25 3.41 -18.28 1.89
C ARG A 25 2.74 -18.29 3.26
N SER A 26 3.19 -17.43 4.18
CA SER A 26 2.68 -17.37 5.55
C SER A 26 1.25 -16.86 5.65
N HIS A 27 0.84 -15.97 4.75
CA HIS A 27 -0.48 -15.32 4.79
C HIS A 27 -1.33 -15.60 3.55
N GLN A 28 -0.99 -16.63 2.77
CA GLN A 28 -1.76 -17.07 1.60
C GLN A 28 -2.11 -15.95 0.61
N LEU A 29 -1.19 -14.99 0.39
CA LEU A 29 -1.43 -13.87 -0.53
C LEU A 29 -1.71 -14.38 -1.95
N ASP A 30 -1.07 -15.50 -2.33
CA ASP A 30 -1.29 -16.14 -3.64
C ASP A 30 -2.69 -16.78 -3.75
N ALA A 31 -3.38 -17.03 -2.63
CA ALA A 31 -4.70 -17.64 -2.58
C ALA A 31 -5.86 -16.65 -2.66
N GLY A 32 -5.61 -15.33 -2.72
CA GLY A 32 -6.68 -14.35 -2.89
C GLY A 32 -6.57 -13.08 -2.03
N ALA A 33 -5.69 -13.03 -1.04
CA ALA A 33 -5.52 -11.86 -0.20
C ALA A 33 -4.65 -10.76 -0.84
N TYR A 34 -4.81 -9.53 -0.37
CA TYR A 34 -3.94 -8.39 -0.69
C TYR A 34 -3.04 -8.06 0.50
N ALA A 35 -1.83 -7.58 0.23
CA ALA A 35 -0.96 -6.99 1.23
C ALA A 35 -1.09 -5.47 1.17
N LEU A 36 -1.50 -4.85 2.27
CA LEU A 36 -1.61 -3.40 2.40
C LEU A 36 -0.44 -2.89 3.24
N LEU A 37 0.55 -2.30 2.58
CA LEU A 37 1.74 -1.72 3.21
C LEU A 37 1.44 -0.29 3.66
N MET A 38 1.27 -0.10 4.96
CA MET A 38 0.92 1.16 5.61
C MET A 38 2.12 1.67 6.42
N ILE A 39 2.73 2.75 5.97
CA ILE A 39 4.06 3.20 6.45
C ILE A 39 4.11 4.68 6.82
N GLU A 40 2.99 5.38 6.61
CA GLU A 40 2.87 6.81 6.85
C GLU A 40 2.73 7.11 8.33
N ASP A 41 3.37 8.20 8.75
CA ASP A 41 3.19 8.80 10.07
C ASP A 41 2.04 9.81 10.00
N ASP A 42 0.87 9.31 9.62
CA ASP A 42 -0.33 10.10 9.33
C ASP A 42 -1.55 9.29 9.79
N ALA A 43 -2.00 9.57 11.01
CA ALA A 43 -3.08 8.82 11.64
C ALA A 43 -4.39 8.89 10.84
N GLU A 44 -4.69 10.05 10.25
CA GLU A 44 -5.91 10.27 9.46
C GLU A 44 -5.87 9.45 8.17
N LEU A 45 -4.75 9.48 7.43
CA LEU A 45 -4.60 8.65 6.24
C LEU A 45 -4.69 7.16 6.57
N ASN A 46 -4.03 6.73 7.64
CA ASN A 46 -4.01 5.32 8.03
C ASN A 46 -5.41 4.85 8.47
N GLU A 47 -6.13 5.65 9.26
CA GLU A 47 -7.51 5.35 9.65
C GLU A 47 -8.43 5.30 8.43
N LEU A 48 -8.31 6.27 7.51
CA LEU A 48 -9.06 6.25 6.26
C LEU A 48 -8.75 4.99 5.43
N ALA A 49 -7.48 4.60 5.31
CA ALA A 49 -7.08 3.38 4.60
C ALA A 49 -7.73 2.12 5.17
N LEU A 50 -7.76 2.00 6.50
CA LEU A 50 -8.43 0.88 7.17
C LEU A 50 -9.93 0.90 6.92
N ARG A 51 -10.56 2.08 6.84
CA ARG A 51 -12.00 2.20 6.54
C ARG A 51 -12.39 1.66 5.16
N HIS A 52 -11.52 1.80 4.17
CA HIS A 52 -11.75 1.31 2.81
C HIS A 52 -11.27 -0.12 2.55
N VAL A 53 -10.87 -0.87 3.59
CA VAL A 53 -10.49 -2.29 3.43
C VAL A 53 -11.66 -3.12 2.93
N GLU A 54 -12.87 -2.86 3.43
CA GLU A 54 -14.10 -3.54 3.00
C GLU A 54 -14.38 -3.30 1.52
N ASP A 55 -14.36 -2.04 1.09
CA ASP A 55 -14.53 -1.66 -0.33
C ASP A 55 -13.48 -2.34 -1.22
N LEU A 56 -12.21 -2.31 -0.80
CA LEU A 56 -11.13 -2.98 -1.52
C LEU A 56 -11.40 -4.48 -1.68
N VAL A 57 -11.85 -5.13 -0.62
CA VAL A 57 -12.13 -6.57 -0.64
C VAL A 57 -13.30 -6.90 -1.55
N HIS A 58 -14.37 -6.11 -1.50
CA HIS A 58 -15.53 -6.29 -2.37
C HIS A 58 -15.22 -6.02 -3.85
N ASP A 59 -14.61 -4.87 -4.17
CA ASP A 59 -14.32 -4.46 -5.54
C ASP A 59 -13.32 -5.40 -6.22
N ARG A 60 -12.31 -5.86 -5.48
CA ARG A 60 -11.31 -6.80 -6.01
C ARG A 60 -11.73 -8.25 -5.91
N ARG A 61 -12.87 -8.55 -5.26
CA ARG A 61 -13.29 -9.92 -4.89
C ARG A 61 -12.15 -10.65 -4.18
N ALA A 62 -11.49 -9.96 -3.26
CA ALA A 62 -10.35 -10.51 -2.52
C ALA A 62 -10.83 -11.44 -1.40
N ALA A 63 -9.92 -12.28 -0.91
CA ALA A 63 -10.18 -13.06 0.31
C ALA A 63 -10.10 -12.20 1.59
N GLY A 64 -9.45 -11.03 1.49
CA GLY A 64 -9.16 -10.15 2.61
C GLY A 64 -7.83 -9.41 2.42
N VAL A 65 -7.39 -8.73 3.47
CA VAL A 65 -6.16 -7.92 3.48
C VAL A 65 -5.25 -8.36 4.63
N VAL A 66 -3.95 -8.39 4.36
CA VAL A 66 -2.90 -8.53 5.37
C VAL A 66 -2.24 -7.17 5.50
N VAL A 67 -2.34 -6.55 6.67
CA VAL A 67 -1.73 -5.25 6.94
C VAL A 67 -0.26 -5.45 7.24
N LEU A 68 0.60 -4.74 6.52
CA LEU A 68 2.05 -4.71 6.74
C LEU A 68 2.42 -3.30 7.19
N THR A 69 3.12 -3.16 8.31
CA THR A 69 3.47 -1.83 8.83
C THR A 69 4.70 -1.85 9.72
N ASP A 70 5.44 -0.75 9.78
CA ASP A 70 6.46 -0.51 10.82
C ASP A 70 5.95 0.41 11.95
N ARG A 71 4.66 0.70 11.96
CA ARG A 71 3.98 1.62 12.89
C ARG A 71 3.15 0.86 13.90
N ALA A 72 3.48 1.01 15.19
CA ALA A 72 2.82 0.29 16.27
C ALA A 72 1.36 0.73 16.46
N GLU A 73 1.06 1.99 16.19
CA GLU A 73 -0.27 2.58 16.16
C GLU A 73 -1.14 1.98 15.05
N VAL A 74 -0.62 1.86 13.83
CA VAL A 74 -1.33 1.21 12.72
C VAL A 74 -1.56 -0.27 13.04
N ALA A 75 -0.55 -0.94 13.57
CA ALA A 75 -0.66 -2.35 13.94
C ALA A 75 -1.73 -2.59 15.03
N ARG A 76 -1.85 -1.69 16.02
CA ARG A 76 -2.92 -1.74 17.02
C ARG A 76 -4.27 -1.48 16.39
N SER A 77 -4.44 -0.37 15.66
CA SER A 77 -5.73 -0.04 15.02
C SER A 77 -6.24 -1.15 14.09
N ALA A 78 -5.34 -1.81 13.37
CA ALA A 78 -5.70 -2.94 12.50
C ALA A 78 -6.04 -4.23 13.26
N ARG A 79 -5.55 -4.42 14.49
CA ARG A 79 -5.84 -5.60 15.35
C ARG A 79 -7.04 -5.40 16.26
N ASP A 80 -7.27 -4.18 16.71
CA ASP A 80 -8.31 -3.84 17.70
C ASP A 80 -9.71 -3.87 17.10
N GLY A 81 -9.84 -4.22 15.82
CA GLY A 81 -11.10 -4.66 15.23
C GLY A 81 -12.16 -3.56 15.16
N GLY A 82 -11.82 -2.42 14.54
CA GLY A 82 -12.83 -1.45 14.10
C GLY A 82 -13.87 -2.09 13.16
N PRO A 83 -14.83 -1.33 12.59
CA PRO A 83 -15.90 -1.86 11.73
C PRO A 83 -15.44 -2.70 10.50
N HIS A 84 -14.13 -2.79 10.25
CA HIS A 84 -13.48 -3.46 9.12
C HIS A 84 -12.80 -4.79 9.49
N ASP A 85 -12.96 -5.27 10.74
CA ASP A 85 -12.28 -6.45 11.30
C ASP A 85 -12.53 -7.74 10.50
N SER A 86 -13.70 -7.88 9.87
CA SER A 86 -14.07 -9.08 9.10
C SER A 86 -13.17 -9.35 7.90
N HIS A 87 -12.40 -8.35 7.44
CA HIS A 87 -11.64 -8.41 6.20
C HIS A 87 -10.13 -8.31 6.40
N VAL A 88 -9.65 -8.08 7.62
CA VAL A 88 -8.21 -8.09 7.96
C VAL A 88 -7.81 -9.51 8.38
N LEU A 89 -7.07 -10.21 7.52
CA LEU A 89 -6.63 -11.60 7.74
C LEU A 89 -5.41 -11.70 8.65
N GLY A 90 -4.72 -10.58 8.90
CA GLY A 90 -3.58 -10.54 9.80
C GLY A 90 -2.80 -9.24 9.71
N VAL A 91 -1.99 -8.99 10.75
CA VAL A 91 -1.15 -7.81 10.88
C VAL A 91 0.29 -8.23 11.09
N VAL A 92 1.17 -7.78 10.21
CA VAL A 92 2.61 -8.06 10.26
C VAL A 92 3.36 -6.78 10.54
N GLU A 93 3.99 -6.73 11.72
CA GLU A 93 4.94 -5.69 12.06
C GLU A 93 6.27 -5.97 11.36
N LEU A 94 6.76 -4.97 10.64
CA LEU A 94 8.01 -4.96 9.91
C LEU A 94 8.98 -4.02 10.59
N SER A 95 10.27 -4.33 10.53
CA SER A 95 11.29 -3.32 10.77
C SER A 95 11.32 -2.29 9.63
N ALA A 96 11.76 -1.06 9.91
CA ALA A 96 11.98 -0.03 8.89
C ALA A 96 12.83 -0.54 7.70
N ARG A 97 13.84 -1.35 7.97
CA ARG A 97 14.67 -1.98 6.93
C ARG A 97 13.87 -2.92 6.02
N GLN A 98 12.94 -3.69 6.58
CA GLN A 98 12.09 -4.59 5.81
C GLN A 98 11.10 -3.81 4.94
N VAL A 99 10.56 -2.70 5.45
CA VAL A 99 9.75 -1.75 4.68
C VAL A 99 10.55 -1.22 3.48
N ASP A 100 11.78 -0.77 3.70
CA ASP A 100 12.63 -0.26 2.62
C ASP A 100 12.99 -1.34 1.59
N ASP A 101 13.23 -2.57 2.02
CA ASP A 101 13.49 -3.70 1.14
C ASP A 101 12.24 -4.03 0.28
N LEU A 102 11.01 -3.97 0.84
CA LEU A 102 9.76 -4.13 0.08
C LEU A 102 9.51 -2.99 -0.91
N LEU A 103 9.77 -1.74 -0.51
CA LEU A 103 9.57 -0.59 -1.38
C LEU A 103 10.59 -0.58 -2.52
N ALA A 104 11.85 -0.97 -2.25
CA ALA A 104 12.85 -1.20 -3.29
C ALA A 104 12.39 -2.24 -4.32
N LEU A 105 11.74 -3.31 -3.85
CA LEU A 105 11.14 -4.31 -4.73
C LEU A 105 9.99 -3.71 -5.56
N ALA A 106 9.07 -2.97 -4.94
CA ALA A 106 7.92 -2.35 -5.61
C ALA A 106 8.33 -1.33 -6.70
N GLU A 107 9.43 -0.59 -6.49
CA GLU A 107 9.97 0.36 -7.48
C GLU A 107 10.59 -0.33 -8.69
N LEU A 108 11.32 -1.42 -8.47
CA LEU A 108 12.08 -2.09 -9.53
C LEU A 108 11.24 -3.11 -10.30
N TYR A 109 10.14 -3.56 -9.72
CA TYR A 109 9.41 -4.74 -10.17
C TYR A 109 7.91 -4.56 -9.88
N THR A 110 7.11 -4.39 -10.93
CA THR A 110 5.62 -4.29 -10.88
C THR A 110 4.94 -5.64 -10.56
N PHE A 111 5.63 -6.53 -9.83
CA PHE A 111 5.47 -7.98 -9.93
C PHE A 111 4.32 -8.59 -9.15
N SER A 112 3.56 -7.80 -8.39
CA SER A 112 2.40 -8.30 -7.67
C SER A 112 1.30 -7.26 -7.69
N VAL A 113 0.24 -7.57 -8.43
CA VAL A 113 -1.05 -6.85 -8.38
C VAL A 113 -1.62 -6.80 -6.95
N ARG A 114 -1.05 -7.58 -6.02
CA ARG A 114 -1.54 -7.78 -4.65
C ARG A 114 -0.79 -7.00 -3.57
N LEU A 115 0.29 -6.28 -3.89
CA LEU A 115 0.93 -5.36 -2.94
C LEU A 115 0.43 -3.94 -3.20
N LEU A 116 -0.28 -3.37 -2.23
CA LEU A 116 -0.77 -2.00 -2.25
C LEU A 116 0.03 -1.20 -1.24
N VAL A 117 0.47 0.00 -1.62
CA VAL A 117 1.25 0.87 -0.74
C VAL A 117 0.40 2.10 -0.42
N VAL A 118 0.09 2.28 0.86
CA VAL A 118 -0.58 3.48 1.36
C VAL A 118 0.51 4.45 1.79
N SER A 119 0.78 5.41 0.93
CA SER A 119 1.77 6.45 1.18
C SER A 119 1.51 7.68 0.33
N TRP A 120 1.81 8.85 0.89
CA TRP A 120 1.75 10.12 0.19
C TRP A 120 2.85 10.27 -0.85
N ARG A 121 4.01 9.67 -0.59
CA ARG A 121 5.23 9.92 -1.37
C ARG A 121 5.91 8.67 -1.88
N ARG A 122 5.65 7.51 -1.29
CA ARG A 122 6.33 6.26 -1.61
C ARG A 122 5.39 5.34 -2.38
N PRO A 123 5.91 4.49 -3.29
CA PRO A 123 7.32 4.33 -3.64
C PRO A 123 7.86 5.33 -4.67
N TYR A 124 7.02 6.10 -5.37
CA TYR A 124 7.44 6.79 -6.60
C TYR A 124 7.96 8.24 -6.43
N GLY A 125 7.95 8.78 -5.21
CA GLY A 125 8.57 10.06 -4.85
C GLY A 125 7.69 11.31 -5.06
N ALA A 126 6.62 11.23 -5.85
CA ALA A 126 5.66 12.33 -6.03
C ALA A 126 4.80 12.51 -4.77
N ASP A 127 4.64 13.75 -4.31
CA ASP A 127 3.81 14.06 -3.14
C ASP A 127 2.33 14.20 -3.54
N LEU A 128 1.57 13.13 -3.31
CA LEU A 128 0.16 13.06 -3.65
C LEU A 128 -0.71 14.05 -2.83
N ARG A 129 -0.22 14.59 -1.71
CA ARG A 129 -0.92 15.64 -0.96
C ARG A 129 -1.15 16.89 -1.80
N THR A 130 -0.26 17.16 -2.74
CA THR A 130 -0.37 18.32 -3.64
C THR A 130 -1.55 18.23 -4.61
N ALA A 131 -2.11 17.03 -4.81
CA ALA A 131 -3.30 16.86 -5.62
C ALA A 131 -4.59 17.17 -4.83
N VAL A 132 -4.56 17.13 -3.50
CA VAL A 132 -5.75 17.38 -2.67
C VAL A 132 -6.19 18.84 -2.80
N GLY A 133 -7.48 19.04 -3.08
CA GLY A 133 -8.11 20.34 -3.34
C GLY A 133 -8.01 20.81 -4.79
N VAL A 134 -7.17 20.17 -5.62
CA VAL A 134 -7.08 20.49 -7.05
C VAL A 134 -8.28 19.87 -7.76
N HIS A 135 -9.09 20.67 -8.45
CA HIS A 135 -10.31 20.22 -9.14
C HIS A 135 -11.28 19.42 -8.25
N GLY A 136 -11.31 19.68 -6.94
CA GLY A 136 -12.18 18.97 -6.00
C GLY A 136 -11.68 17.59 -5.57
N VAL A 137 -10.46 17.20 -5.94
CA VAL A 137 -9.83 15.95 -5.48
C VAL A 137 -9.72 15.94 -3.96
N THR A 138 -10.23 14.87 -3.35
CA THR A 138 -10.21 14.66 -1.90
C THR A 138 -9.07 13.72 -1.49
N VAL A 139 -8.82 13.62 -0.18
CA VAL A 139 -7.92 12.61 0.40
C VAL A 139 -8.40 11.20 0.05
N GLU A 140 -9.71 10.99 0.04
CA GLU A 140 -10.35 9.72 -0.29
C GLU A 140 -10.10 9.30 -1.75
N ASP A 141 -10.13 10.25 -2.69
CA ASP A 141 -9.79 9.99 -4.09
C ASP A 141 -8.33 9.52 -4.25
N VAL A 142 -7.41 10.15 -3.51
CA VAL A 142 -6.00 9.75 -3.51
C VAL A 142 -5.84 8.34 -2.92
N LEU A 143 -6.60 8.04 -1.86
CA LEU A 143 -6.55 6.72 -1.23
C LEU A 143 -7.09 5.62 -2.16
N CYS A 144 -8.18 5.90 -2.87
CA CYS A 144 -8.70 5.06 -3.95
C CYS A 144 -7.64 4.83 -5.04
N LEU A 145 -6.86 5.84 -5.42
CA LEU A 145 -5.73 5.65 -6.34
C LEU A 145 -4.67 4.69 -5.78
N CYS A 146 -4.31 4.85 -4.50
CA CYS A 146 -3.31 4.01 -3.82
C CYS A 146 -3.76 2.53 -3.68
N MET A 147 -5.04 2.29 -3.40
CA MET A 147 -5.57 0.95 -3.07
C MET A 147 -6.27 0.27 -4.26
N LEU A 148 -7.07 1.02 -5.01
CA LEU A 148 -7.92 0.50 -6.07
C LEU A 148 -7.30 0.68 -7.45
N MET A 149 -6.18 1.41 -7.59
CA MET A 149 -5.56 1.79 -8.88
C MET A 149 -6.64 2.08 -9.93
N ILE A 150 -7.17 3.30 -9.96
CA ILE A 150 -8.18 3.71 -10.96
C ILE A 150 -7.65 3.35 -12.35
N ARG A 151 -8.14 2.23 -12.92
CA ARG A 151 -7.67 1.71 -14.24
C ARG A 151 -8.16 2.56 -15.41
N SER A 152 -8.96 3.57 -15.14
CA SER A 152 -9.50 4.50 -16.11
C SER A 152 -9.88 5.79 -15.39
N TRP A 153 -8.93 6.72 -15.26
CA TRP A 153 -9.29 8.13 -15.13
C TRP A 153 -9.79 8.56 -16.52
N PRO A 154 -11.08 8.89 -16.71
CA PRO A 154 -11.49 9.43 -17.99
C PRO A 154 -10.83 10.80 -18.12
N ALA A 155 -9.81 10.88 -18.97
CA ALA A 155 -9.06 12.10 -19.27
C ALA A 155 -9.91 13.21 -19.94
N GLN A 156 -11.24 13.09 -19.91
CA GLN A 156 -12.19 14.01 -20.54
C GLN A 156 -13.01 14.86 -19.56
N ALA A 157 -12.96 14.62 -18.25
CA ALA A 157 -13.66 15.48 -17.28
C ALA A 157 -12.87 16.75 -16.89
N ALA A 158 -11.62 16.89 -17.32
CA ALA A 158 -10.75 18.02 -16.96
C ALA A 158 -10.56 19.06 -18.09
N LEU A 159 -11.29 18.95 -19.19
CA LEU A 159 -11.21 19.90 -20.31
C LEU A 159 -12.49 20.69 -20.59
N ASP A 160 -13.59 20.39 -19.88
CA ASP A 160 -14.84 21.15 -20.00
C ASP A 160 -15.26 21.66 -18.61
N GLY A 161 -14.71 22.82 -18.23
CA GLY A 161 -15.05 23.55 -17.01
C GLY A 161 -14.36 24.90 -16.93
#